data_AF-A0A1G8B7R8-F1
#
_entry.id   AF-A0A1G8B7R8-F1
#
_cell.length_a   1.000
_cell.length_b   1.000
_cell.length_c   1.000
_cell.angle_alpha   90.00
_cell.angle_beta   90.00
_cell.angle_gamma   90.00
#
_symmetry.space_group_name_H-M   'P 1'
#
loop_
_entity.id
_entity.type
_entity.pdbx_description
1 polymer ?
#
loop_
_entity_poly.entity_id
_entity_poly.type
_entity_poly.pdbx_seq_one_letter_code
_entity_poly.pdbx_strand_id
1 'polypeptide(L)' 'MDRINIKCSIEGQEAELQLDKKAMPGEAGPCFMITANGCFKGYISRQKNGSYKSLGTSYYTNTDLQLITDQLSKSAQ' A
#
# COMPACT_ATOMS: atom_id res chain seq x y z
N MET A 1 5.51 7.23 -14.07
CA MET A 1 5.44 6.63 -12.72
C MET A 1 4.05 6.92 -12.20
N ASP A 2 3.23 5.90 -11.98
CA ASP A 2 1.91 6.06 -11.35
C ASP A 2 2.09 6.27 -9.85
N ARG A 3 1.51 7.36 -9.33
CA ARG A 3 1.43 7.66 -7.90
C ARG A 3 -0.03 7.75 -7.50
N ILE A 4 -0.38 7.08 -6.41
CA ILE A 4 -1.71 7.12 -5.81
C ILE A 4 -1.55 7.68 -4.40
N ASN A 5 -2.32 8.70 -4.06
CA ASN A 5 -2.39 9.19 -2.69
C ASN A 5 -3.74 8.77 -2.11
N ILE A 6 -3.72 8.10 -0.97
CA ILE A 6 -4.91 7.68 -0.25
C ILE A 6 -4.85 8.19 1.19
N LYS A 7 -6.02 8.39 1.79
CA LYS A 7 -6.15 8.65 3.22
C LYS A 7 -6.74 7.42 3.89
N CYS A 8 -6.05 6.90 4.90
CA CYS A 8 -6.45 5.69 5.61
C CYS A 8 -6.31 5.92 7.12
N SER A 9 -7.25 5.39 7.90
CA SER A 9 -7.13 5.40 9.37
C SER A 9 -6.22 4.27 9.84
N ILE A 10 -4.92 4.53 9.93
CA ILE A 10 -3.90 3.57 10.40
C ILE A 10 -3.66 3.80 11.89
N GLU A 11 -3.65 2.74 12.69
CA GLU A 11 -3.50 2.83 14.16
C GLU A 11 -4.51 3.78 14.85
N GLY A 12 -5.69 3.95 14.26
CA GLY A 12 -6.73 4.86 14.76
C GLY A 12 -6.49 6.35 14.45
N GLN A 13 -5.46 6.68 13.67
CA GLN A 13 -5.18 8.03 13.21
C GLN A 13 -5.33 8.13 11.69
N GLU A 14 -5.89 9.23 11.20
CA GLU A 14 -5.91 9.48 9.76
C GLU A 14 -4.48 9.74 9.26
N ALA A 15 -4.01 8.87 8.37
CA ALA A 15 -2.71 8.96 7.74
C ALA A 15 -2.88 9.12 6.23
N GLU A 16 -2.16 10.08 5.66
CA GLU A 16 -2.03 10.20 4.21
C GLU A 16 -0.88 9.30 3.75
N LEU A 17 -1.22 8.35 2.88
CA LEU A 17 -0.31 7.38 2.32
C LEU A 17 -0.08 7.70 0.85
N GLN A 18 1.18 7.91 0.49
CA GLN A 18 1.63 7.99 -0.89
C GLN A 18 2.08 6.59 -1.33
N LEU A 19 1.51 6.10 -2.42
CA LEU A 19 1.84 4.83 -3.06
C LEU A 19 2.43 5.08 -4.43
N ASP A 20 3.74 4.89 -4.54
CA ASP A 20 4.45 4.98 -5.83
C ASP A 20 4.55 3.59 -6.45
N LYS A 21 3.96 3.41 -7.63
CA LYS A 21 4.02 2.14 -8.37
C LYS A 21 5.47 1.83 -8.75
N LYS A 22 5.94 0.65 -8.35
CA LYS A 22 7.28 0.11 -8.64
C LYS A 22 7.15 -1.20 -9.40
N ALA A 23 7.91 -1.35 -10.46
CA ALA A 23 8.13 -2.66 -11.08
C ALA A 23 9.19 -3.39 -10.27
N MET A 24 8.81 -4.48 -9.61
CA MET A 24 9.71 -5.32 -8.82
C MET A 24 9.97 -6.63 -9.57
N PRO A 25 11.24 -7.01 -9.81
CA PRO A 25 11.55 -8.28 -10.46
C PRO A 25 11.10 -9.45 -9.57
N GLY A 26 10.36 -10.39 -10.14
CA GLY A 26 9.85 -11.58 -9.44
C GLY A 26 8.44 -11.45 -8.85
N GLU A 27 7.84 -10.26 -8.83
CA GLU A 27 6.44 -10.08 -8.42
C GLU A 27 5.52 -10.02 -9.63
N ALA A 28 4.46 -10.84 -9.62
CA ALA A 28 3.52 -10.96 -10.75
C ALA A 28 2.50 -9.80 -10.82
N GLY A 29 2.35 -9.03 -9.75
CA GLY A 29 1.36 -7.96 -9.61
C GLY A 29 1.96 -6.58 -9.46
N PRO A 30 1.13 -5.51 -9.58
CA PRO A 30 1.58 -4.16 -9.28
C PRO A 30 2.09 -4.07 -7.84
N CYS A 31 3.32 -3.59 -7.70
CA CYS A 31 3.92 -3.30 -6.41
C CYS A 31 3.92 -1.80 -6.17
N PHE A 32 3.79 -1.41 -4.90
CA PHE A 32 3.77 -0.01 -4.48
C PHE A 32 4.75 0.20 -3.34
N MET A 33 5.47 1.31 -3.41
CA MET A 33 6.27 1.84 -2.32
C MET A 33 5.38 2.76 -1.49
N ILE A 34 5.21 2.47 -0.21
CA ILE A 34 4.38 3.29 0.68
C ILE A 34 5.28 4.29 1.41
N THR A 35 4.88 5.55 1.33
CA THR A 35 5.46 6.66 2.09
C THR A 35 4.33 7.34 2.87
N ALA A 36 4.53 7.57 4.15
CA ALA A 36 3.57 8.31 5.00
C ALA A 36 4.32 9.43 5.72
N ASN A 37 3.82 10.67 5.63
CA ASN A 37 4.45 11.86 6.23
C ASN A 37 5.94 12.01 5.87
N GLY A 38 6.31 11.69 4.62
CA GLY A 38 7.71 11.73 4.15
C GLY A 38 8.60 10.56 4.62
N CYS A 39 8.06 9.64 5.42
CA CYS A 39 8.78 8.46 5.90
C CYS A 39 8.40 7.22 5.07
N PHE A 40 9.40 6.46 4.63
CA PHE A 40 9.19 5.16 3.99
C PHE A 40 8.58 4.16 4.99
N LYS A 41 7.53 3.45 4.58
CA LYS A 41 6.78 2.50 5.42
C LYS A 41 6.80 1.06 4.93
N GLY A 42 7.39 0.81 3.76
CA GLY A 42 7.51 -0.53 3.20
C GLY A 42 7.04 -0.61 1.75
N TYR A 43 7.13 -1.82 1.22
CA TYR A 43 6.59 -2.16 -0.09
C TYR A 43 5.40 -3.08 0.08
N ILE A 44 4.38 -2.90 -0.77
CA ILE A 44 3.25 -3.83 -0.88
C ILE A 44 3.11 -4.33 -2.31
N SER A 45 2.62 -5.55 -2.47
CA SER A 45 2.34 -6.17 -3.76
C SER A 45 0.89 -6.63 -3.81
N ARG A 46 0.21 -6.33 -4.92
CA ARG A 46 -1.15 -6.82 -5.15
C ARG A 46 -1.10 -8.31 -5.48
N GLN A 47 -1.80 -9.09 -4.67
CA GLN A 47 -2.00 -10.51 -4.89
C GLN A 47 -3.12 -10.77 -5.92
N LYS A 48 -3.20 -12.01 -6.43
CA LYS A 48 -4.21 -12.44 -7.42
C LYS A 48 -5.67 -12.31 -6.92
N ASN A 49 -5.88 -12.41 -5.62
CA ASN A 49 -7.19 -12.21 -4.97
C ASN A 49 -7.57 -10.72 -4.82
N GLY A 50 -6.72 -9.79 -5.25
CA GLY A 50 -6.93 -8.35 -5.13
C GLY A 50 -6.42 -7.73 -3.83
N SER A 51 -6.04 -8.52 -2.82
CA SER A 51 -5.49 -7.99 -1.57
C SER A 51 -4.02 -7.59 -1.69
N TYR A 52 -3.56 -6.69 -0.84
CA TYR A 52 -2.15 -6.32 -0.77
C TYR A 52 -1.42 -7.08 0.32
N LYS A 53 -0.25 -7.63 -0.02
CA LYS A 53 0.71 -8.21 0.94
C LYS A 53 1.89 -7.27 1.11
N SER A 54 2.47 -7.21 2.31
CA SER A 54 3.76 -6.55 2.49
C SER A 54 4.90 -7.37 1.88
N LEU A 55 5.91 -6.68 1.35
CA LEU A 55 7.15 -7.26 0.88
C LEU A 55 8.27 -6.88 1.85
N GLY A 56 8.88 -7.89 2.49
CA GLY A 56 9.94 -7.68 3.48
C GLY A 56 9.41 -7.17 4.82
N THR A 57 10.21 -6.35 5.52
CA THR A 57 9.83 -5.76 6.80
C THR A 57 8.76 -4.69 6.60
N SER A 58 7.62 -4.87 7.25
CA SER A 58 6.48 -3.97 7.16
C SER A 58 6.30 -3.17 8.43
N TYR A 59 5.95 -1.89 8.29
CA TYR A 59 5.43 -1.06 9.37
C TYR A 59 3.92 -1.24 9.57
N TYR A 60 3.26 -2.05 8.74
CA TYR A 60 1.81 -2.23 8.76
C TYR A 60 1.44 -3.62 9.24
N THR A 61 0.46 -3.67 10.12
CA THR A 61 -0.17 -4.93 10.54
C THR A 61 -1.07 -5.47 9.43
N ASN A 62 -1.53 -6.72 9.57
CA ASN A 62 -2.50 -7.29 8.63
C ASN A 62 -3.80 -6.45 8.57
N THR A 63 -4.22 -5.86 9.68
CA THR A 63 -5.39 -4.98 9.75
C THR A 63 -5.16 -3.71 8.93
N ASP A 64 -4.01 -3.08 9.08
CA ASP A 64 -3.64 -1.88 8.31
C ASP A 64 -3.60 -2.19 6.81
N LEU A 65 -3.06 -3.34 6.42
CA LEU A 65 -3.04 -3.79 5.02
C LEU A 65 -4.44 -4.01 4.45
N GLN A 66 -5.39 -4.50 5.24
CA GLN A 66 -6.79 -4.61 4.83
C GLN A 66 -7.42 -3.23 4.59
N LEU A 67 -7.16 -2.26 5.48
CA LEU A 67 -7.65 -0.88 5.32
C LEU A 67 -7.06 -0.19 4.08
N ILE A 68 -5.76 -0.36 3.85
CA ILE A 68 -5.08 0.14 2.65
C ILE A 68 -5.65 -0.51 1.39
N THR A 69 -5.92 -1.83 1.44
CA THR A 69 -6.54 -2.56 0.32
C THR A 69 -7.92 -2.00 0.00
N ASP A 70 -8.79 -1.86 1.00
CA ASP A 70 -10.14 -1.33 0.83
C ASP A 70 -10.12 0.09 0.23
N GLN A 71 -9.25 0.95 0.75
CA GLN A 71 -9.14 2.32 0.25
C GLN A 71 -8.60 2.38 -1.18
N LEU A 72 -7.59 1.59 -1.52
CA LEU A 72 -7.07 1.48 -2.89
C LEU A 72 -8.12 0.95 -3.86
N SER A 73 -8.98 0.04 -3.39
CA SER A 73 -10.09 -0.51 -4.19
C SER A 73 -11.09 0.59 -4.56
N LYS A 74 -11.39 1.49 -3.62
CA LYS A 74 -12.29 2.64 -3.82
C LYS A 74 -11.68 3.73 -4.69
N SER A 75 -10.38 3.97 -4.58
CA SER A 75 -9.67 4.99 -5.38
C SER A 75 -9.30 4.54 -6.80
N ALA A 76 -9.44 3.25 -7.13
CA ALA A 76 -9.18 2.70 -8.46
C ALA A 76 -10.42 2.72 -9.39
N GLN A 77 -11.49 3.41 -9.00
CA GLN A 77 -12.72 3.60 -9.78
C GLN A 77 -12.74 4.92 -10.54
#